data_AF-A0A099XQM3-F1
#
_entry.id   AF-A0A099XQM3-F1
#
_cell.length_a   1.000
_cell.length_b   1.000
_cell.length_c   1.000
_cell.angle_alpha   90.00
_cell.angle_beta   90.00
_cell.angle_gamma   90.00
#
_symmetry.space_group_name_H-M   'P 1'
#
loop_
_entity.id
_entity.type
_entity.pdbx_description
1 polymer ?
#
loop_
_entity_poly.entity_id
_entity_poly.type
_entity_poly.pdbx_seq_one_letter_code
_entity_poly.pdbx_strand_id
1 'polypeptide(L)'
;MKIVQKFFPILFLSLFILSCETKCDHRDHEINDSRPSNAITYQEMADMFHQYDVGQKKVLDKYRADLTKNPNDAIETISHFYELDDLKQYIAYLEKLSKEKEIKLTGIRIFSAAYPKEHSDKSLRGRQTLVFMPTAKIGDSNGVAFEPLYSKKGNPIPFTKFLHQFSSKETRQVVRASFLPSLSPPDFNSSGANKLDPTPPM
;
A
#
# COMPACT_ATOMS: atom_id res chain seq x y z
N MET A 1 -38.65 -73.36 -37.06
CA MET A 1 -37.96 -72.10 -37.42
C MET A 1 -38.86 -70.92 -37.05
N LYS A 2 -38.50 -70.19 -36.00
CA LYS A 2 -39.15 -68.94 -35.55
C LYS A 2 -38.21 -67.79 -35.88
N ILE A 3 -38.69 -66.75 -36.55
CA ILE A 3 -38.12 -65.40 -36.42
C ILE A 3 -39.30 -64.43 -36.41
N VAL A 4 -39.58 -63.92 -35.22
CA VAL A 4 -40.37 -62.71 -34.94
C VAL A 4 -39.40 -61.80 -34.18
N GLN A 5 -39.28 -60.52 -34.58
CA GLN A 5 -39.08 -59.33 -33.73
C GLN A 5 -38.41 -58.22 -34.55
N LYS A 6 -39.13 -57.14 -34.87
CA LYS A 6 -39.40 -55.91 -34.08
C LYS A 6 -38.37 -54.82 -34.42
N PHE A 7 -38.88 -53.78 -35.08
CA PHE A 7 -38.28 -52.46 -35.22
C PHE A 7 -37.84 -51.93 -33.85
N PHE A 8 -36.60 -51.46 -33.78
CA PHE A 8 -36.01 -50.78 -32.62
C PHE A 8 -35.79 -49.31 -33.01
N PRO A 9 -36.55 -48.34 -32.47
CA PRO A 9 -36.17 -46.95 -32.58
C PRO A 9 -35.06 -46.66 -31.56
N ILE A 10 -33.97 -46.09 -32.05
CA ILE A 10 -32.82 -45.66 -31.24
C ILE A 10 -33.26 -44.47 -30.39
N LEU A 11 -33.39 -44.71 -29.08
CA LEU A 11 -33.53 -43.72 -28.04
C LEU A 11 -32.20 -42.95 -27.91
N PHE A 12 -32.08 -41.79 -28.56
CA PHE A 12 -30.99 -40.85 -28.27
C PHE A 12 -31.27 -40.22 -26.90
N LEU A 13 -30.59 -40.74 -25.90
CA LEU A 13 -30.56 -40.28 -24.52
C LEU A 13 -30.01 -38.85 -24.49
N SER A 14 -30.89 -37.86 -24.33
CA SER A 14 -30.54 -36.47 -24.03
C SER A 14 -29.90 -36.40 -22.65
N LEU A 15 -28.57 -36.54 -22.63
CA LEU A 15 -27.73 -36.33 -21.46
C LEU A 15 -27.85 -34.87 -21.00
N PHE A 16 -28.67 -34.69 -19.96
CA PHE A 16 -28.53 -33.74 -18.85
C PHE A 16 -27.47 -32.65 -19.03
N ILE A 17 -27.85 -31.53 -19.64
CA ILE A 17 -27.26 -30.23 -19.32
C ILE A 17 -28.08 -29.66 -18.17
N LEU A 18 -27.97 -30.27 -16.99
CA LEU A 18 -28.27 -29.57 -15.74
C LEU A 18 -27.14 -28.56 -15.55
N SER A 19 -27.23 -27.45 -16.29
CA SER A 19 -26.52 -26.23 -15.94
C SER A 19 -27.01 -25.86 -14.56
N CYS A 20 -26.18 -26.14 -13.56
CA CYS A 20 -26.40 -25.67 -12.21
C CYS A 20 -26.36 -24.14 -12.30
N GLU A 21 -27.53 -23.49 -12.36
CA GLU A 21 -27.65 -22.08 -12.01
C GLU A 21 -27.24 -21.98 -10.54
N THR A 22 -25.93 -21.84 -10.33
CA THR A 22 -25.40 -21.26 -9.12
C THR A 22 -25.94 -19.85 -9.11
N LYS A 23 -27.11 -19.66 -8.49
CA LYS A 23 -27.56 -18.35 -8.05
C LYS A 23 -26.44 -17.82 -7.17
N CYS A 24 -25.61 -16.95 -7.75
CA CYS A 24 -24.67 -16.14 -7.00
C CYS A 24 -25.53 -15.38 -6.00
N ASP A 25 -25.47 -15.78 -4.73
CA ASP A 25 -25.99 -15.01 -3.61
C ASP A 25 -25.09 -13.77 -3.51
N HIS A 26 -25.32 -12.81 -4.41
CA HIS A 26 -24.88 -11.44 -4.27
C HIS A 26 -25.69 -10.88 -3.11
N ARG A 27 -25.30 -11.24 -1.89
CA ARG A 27 -25.60 -10.39 -0.76
C ARG A 27 -24.87 -9.09 -1.06
N ASP A 28 -25.60 -8.15 -1.63
CA ASP A 28 -25.18 -6.77 -1.67
C ASP A 28 -24.91 -6.40 -0.21
N HIS A 29 -23.63 -6.47 0.18
CA HIS A 29 -23.20 -5.87 1.42
C HIS A 29 -23.57 -4.40 1.28
N GLU A 30 -24.53 -3.94 2.07
CA GLU A 30 -24.96 -2.55 2.10
C GLU A 30 -23.71 -1.67 2.26
N ILE A 31 -23.31 -1.01 1.19
CA ILE A 31 -22.13 -0.16 1.17
C ILE A 31 -22.52 1.10 1.93
N ASN A 32 -21.84 1.35 3.05
CA ASN A 32 -21.99 2.62 3.72
C ASN A 32 -21.34 3.72 2.86
N ASP A 33 -22.19 4.48 2.16
CA ASP A 33 -21.83 5.60 1.30
C ASP A 33 -22.01 6.97 1.98
N SER A 34 -22.37 6.98 3.27
CA SER A 34 -22.47 8.21 4.05
C SER A 34 -21.09 8.87 4.22
N ARG A 35 -21.09 10.19 4.41
CA ARG A 35 -19.87 10.96 4.66
C ARG A 35 -19.14 10.37 5.88
N PRO A 36 -17.89 9.90 5.74
CA PRO A 36 -17.18 9.27 6.84
C PRO A 36 -16.75 10.31 7.87
N SER A 37 -16.64 9.91 9.14
CA SER A 37 -16.35 10.81 10.25
C SER A 37 -14.97 11.46 10.20
N ASN A 38 -14.05 10.93 9.38
CA ASN A 38 -12.72 11.49 9.16
C ASN A 38 -12.66 12.50 8.00
N ALA A 39 -13.76 12.76 7.29
CA ALA A 39 -13.81 13.79 6.25
C ALA A 39 -13.93 15.19 6.86
N ILE A 40 -12.98 16.07 6.55
CA ILE A 40 -12.88 17.44 7.08
C ILE A 40 -13.64 18.48 6.24
N THR A 41 -13.93 19.63 6.84
CA THR A 41 -14.51 20.81 6.19
C THR A 41 -13.47 21.61 5.40
N TYR A 42 -13.92 22.49 4.50
CA TYR A 42 -13.03 23.41 3.79
C TYR A 42 -12.35 24.42 4.71
N GLN A 43 -12.99 24.83 5.82
CA GLN A 43 -12.39 25.74 6.79
C GLN A 43 -11.20 25.07 7.48
N GLU A 44 -11.38 23.84 7.99
CA GLU A 44 -10.28 23.07 8.58
C GLU A 44 -9.13 22.86 7.59
N MET A 45 -9.46 22.53 6.33
CA MET A 45 -8.46 22.37 5.28
C MET A 45 -7.68 23.67 4.99
N ALA A 46 -8.37 24.81 4.89
CA ALA A 46 -7.73 26.10 4.65
C ALA A 46 -6.81 26.52 5.80
N ASP A 47 -7.23 26.30 7.05
CA ASP A 47 -6.41 26.58 8.23
C ASP A 47 -5.16 25.70 8.26
N MET A 48 -5.27 24.42 7.87
CA MET A 48 -4.13 23.52 7.73
C MET A 48 -3.15 23.97 6.64
N PHE A 49 -3.66 24.37 5.46
CA PHE A 49 -2.82 24.90 4.37
C PHE A 49 -2.12 26.19 4.79
N HIS A 50 -2.82 27.10 5.45
CA HIS A 50 -2.23 28.33 5.95
C HIS A 50 -1.05 28.04 6.89
N GLN A 51 -1.21 27.14 7.87
CA GLN A 51 -0.13 26.78 8.79
C GLN A 51 1.06 26.13 8.06
N TYR A 52 0.81 25.30 7.06
CA TYR A 52 1.87 24.71 6.23
C TYR A 52 2.66 25.79 5.48
N ASP A 53 1.98 26.72 4.83
CA ASP A 53 2.58 27.77 4.00
C ASP A 53 3.41 28.76 4.81
N VAL A 54 2.94 29.15 5.99
CA VAL A 54 3.68 30.08 6.86
C VAL A 54 4.79 29.41 7.67
N GLY A 55 4.74 28.08 7.81
CA GLY A 55 5.64 27.25 8.61
C GLY A 55 6.53 26.33 7.78
N GLN A 56 6.18 25.04 7.72
CA GLN A 56 7.05 23.97 7.18
C GLN A 56 7.50 24.25 5.75
N LYS A 57 6.62 24.80 4.90
CA LYS A 57 6.93 25.09 3.50
C LYS A 57 8.18 25.94 3.34
N LYS A 58 8.34 26.99 4.16
CA LYS A 58 9.52 27.88 4.09
C LYS A 58 10.84 27.15 4.37
N VAL A 59 10.82 26.21 5.33
CA VAL A 59 12.01 25.43 5.68
C VAL A 59 12.35 24.43 4.57
N LEU A 60 11.33 23.76 4.04
CA LEU A 60 11.45 22.77 2.97
C LEU A 60 11.91 23.40 1.65
N ASP A 61 11.28 24.49 1.21
CA ASP A 61 11.67 25.21 0.00
C ASP A 61 13.10 25.78 0.13
N LYS A 62 13.47 26.31 1.31
CA LYS A 62 14.84 26.76 1.56
C LYS A 62 15.83 25.59 1.44
N TYR A 63 15.55 24.44 2.05
CA TYR A 63 16.38 23.26 1.92
C TYR A 63 16.52 22.81 0.47
N ARG A 64 15.41 22.77 -0.29
CA ARG A 64 15.39 22.40 -1.71
C ARG A 64 16.25 23.34 -2.54
N ALA A 65 16.04 24.65 -2.42
CA ALA A 65 16.84 25.66 -3.10
C ALA A 65 18.34 25.54 -2.76
N ASP A 66 18.66 25.26 -1.50
CA ASP A 66 20.03 25.07 -1.06
C ASP A 66 20.66 23.77 -1.61
N LEU A 67 19.87 22.72 -1.80
CA LEU A 67 20.29 21.43 -2.37
C LEU A 67 20.51 21.52 -3.89
N THR A 68 19.58 22.13 -4.62
CA THR A 68 19.56 22.11 -6.09
C THR A 68 20.38 23.24 -6.70
N LYS A 69 20.53 24.36 -5.97
CA LYS A 69 21.11 25.62 -6.48
C LYS A 69 20.45 26.07 -7.79
N ASN A 70 19.19 25.70 -8.01
CA ASN A 70 18.41 26.00 -9.20
C ASN A 70 17.13 26.74 -8.79
N PRO A 71 16.93 28.00 -9.21
CA PRO A 71 15.72 28.75 -8.87
C PRO A 71 14.44 28.13 -9.43
N ASN A 72 14.52 27.39 -10.54
CA ASN A 72 13.38 26.69 -11.14
C ASN A 72 13.01 25.40 -10.39
N ASP A 73 13.82 25.01 -9.40
CA ASP A 73 13.63 23.82 -8.58
C ASP A 73 13.94 24.16 -7.11
N ALA A 74 13.36 25.28 -6.67
CA ALA A 74 13.45 25.80 -5.30
C ALA A 74 12.25 25.41 -4.44
N ILE A 75 11.21 24.82 -5.03
CA ILE A 75 9.97 24.44 -4.35
C ILE A 75 9.98 22.94 -4.07
N GLU A 76 9.80 22.58 -2.81
CA GLU A 76 9.71 21.20 -2.36
C GLU A 76 8.32 20.61 -2.66
N THR A 77 8.15 19.29 -2.53
CA THR A 77 6.87 18.62 -2.73
C THR A 77 5.76 19.23 -1.87
N ILE A 78 4.66 19.62 -2.52
CA ILE A 78 3.44 20.17 -1.91
C ILE A 78 2.34 19.11 -1.87
N SER A 79 2.24 18.27 -2.89
CA SER A 79 1.24 17.20 -2.97
C SER A 79 1.83 15.92 -3.57
N HIS A 80 1.14 14.82 -3.35
CA HIS A 80 1.46 13.52 -3.96
C HIS A 80 0.20 13.02 -4.63
N PHE A 81 0.33 12.61 -5.88
CA PHE A 81 -0.73 11.95 -6.61
C PHE A 81 -0.55 10.44 -6.54
N TYR A 82 -1.66 9.73 -6.35
CA TYR A 82 -1.75 8.28 -6.36
C TYR A 82 -2.97 7.92 -7.20
N GLU A 83 -2.76 7.21 -8.30
CA GLU A 83 -3.85 6.67 -9.10
C GLU A 83 -4.79 5.85 -8.21
N LEU A 84 -6.09 6.13 -8.31
CA LEU A 84 -7.09 5.51 -7.44
C LEU A 84 -7.13 3.98 -7.64
N ASP A 85 -6.97 3.52 -8.88
CA ASP A 85 -6.99 2.10 -9.20
C ASP A 85 -5.73 1.39 -8.70
N ASP A 86 -4.56 2.03 -8.75
CA ASP A 86 -3.35 1.48 -8.15
C ASP A 86 -3.45 1.43 -6.63
N LEU A 87 -4.07 2.42 -5.99
CA LEU A 87 -4.31 2.40 -4.55
C LEU A 87 -5.27 1.26 -4.16
N LYS A 88 -6.35 1.06 -4.92
CA LYS A 88 -7.28 -0.07 -4.72
C LYS A 88 -6.57 -1.41 -4.92
N GLN A 89 -5.78 -1.54 -5.99
CA GLN A 89 -5.00 -2.74 -6.27
C GLN A 89 -4.01 -3.03 -5.14
N TYR A 90 -3.33 -2.00 -4.62
CA TYR A 90 -2.41 -2.12 -3.51
C TYR A 90 -3.11 -2.60 -2.24
N ILE A 91 -4.28 -2.02 -1.91
CA ILE A 91 -5.10 -2.46 -0.77
C ILE A 91 -5.51 -3.93 -0.95
N ALA A 92 -6.02 -4.31 -2.12
CA ALA A 92 -6.41 -5.69 -2.41
C ALA A 92 -5.23 -6.68 -2.31
N TYR A 93 -4.04 -6.26 -2.73
CA TYR A 93 -2.81 -7.04 -2.57
C TYR A 93 -2.47 -7.25 -1.08
N LEU A 94 -2.55 -6.21 -0.25
CA LEU A 94 -2.33 -6.30 1.19
C LEU A 94 -3.37 -7.20 1.88
N GLU A 95 -4.63 -7.10 1.49
CA GLU A 95 -5.72 -7.95 1.99
C GLU A 95 -5.49 -9.43 1.66
N LYS A 96 -5.12 -9.73 0.40
CA LYS A 96 -4.77 -11.08 -0.03
C LYS A 96 -3.65 -11.65 0.84
N LEU A 97 -2.53 -10.94 0.97
CA LEU A 97 -1.40 -11.41 1.77
C LEU A 97 -1.80 -11.60 3.24
N SER A 98 -2.55 -10.66 3.81
CA SER A 98 -2.99 -10.72 5.21
C SER A 98 -3.91 -11.93 5.45
N LYS A 99 -4.83 -12.20 4.52
CA LYS A 99 -5.72 -13.36 4.56
C LYS A 99 -4.95 -14.68 4.50
N GLU A 100 -4.01 -14.82 3.56
CA GLU A 100 -3.16 -16.01 3.42
C GLU A 100 -2.34 -16.30 4.68
N LYS A 101 -1.96 -15.24 5.41
CA LYS A 101 -1.20 -15.34 6.66
C LYS A 101 -2.08 -15.40 7.91
N GLU A 102 -3.40 -15.37 7.80
CA GLU A 102 -4.31 -15.24 8.97
C GLU A 102 -3.91 -14.09 9.91
N ILE A 103 -3.48 -12.97 9.33
CA ILE A 103 -3.15 -11.74 10.04
C ILE A 103 -4.25 -10.73 9.71
N LYS A 104 -4.87 -10.13 10.72
CA LYS A 104 -5.85 -9.07 10.49
C LYS A 104 -5.12 -7.77 10.13
N LEU A 105 -5.41 -7.24 8.94
CA LEU A 105 -4.99 -5.89 8.55
C LEU A 105 -5.76 -4.86 9.38
N THR A 106 -5.04 -3.89 9.95
CA THR A 106 -5.62 -2.86 10.83
C THR A 106 -5.65 -1.47 10.19
N GLY A 107 -5.00 -1.30 9.03
CA GLY A 107 -4.92 -0.04 8.31
C GLY A 107 -3.56 0.15 7.62
N ILE A 108 -3.29 1.37 7.18
CA ILE A 108 -2.03 1.77 6.54
C ILE A 108 -1.36 2.84 7.39
N ARG A 109 -0.05 2.70 7.60
CA ARG A 109 0.79 3.74 8.20
C ARG A 109 1.57 4.45 7.10
N ILE A 110 1.54 5.78 7.12
CA ILE A 110 2.21 6.63 6.15
C ILE A 110 3.43 7.27 6.83
N PHE A 111 4.61 7.09 6.26
CA PHE A 111 5.86 7.65 6.76
C PHE A 111 6.38 8.73 5.83
N SER A 112 6.73 9.89 6.38
CA SER A 112 7.50 10.90 5.63
C SER A 112 8.93 10.41 5.40
N ALA A 113 9.37 10.48 4.15
CA ALA A 113 10.68 10.09 3.67
C ALA A 113 11.19 11.09 2.62
N ALA A 114 12.39 10.85 2.11
CA ALA A 114 12.93 11.55 0.95
C ALA A 114 13.63 10.54 0.03
N TYR A 115 13.59 10.78 -1.27
CA TYR A 115 14.37 9.99 -2.22
C TYR A 115 15.87 10.19 -1.97
N PRO A 116 16.71 9.18 -2.26
CA PRO A 116 18.15 9.29 -2.09
C PRO A 116 18.74 10.40 -2.96
N LYS A 117 19.88 10.97 -2.52
CA LYS A 117 20.62 12.00 -3.29
C LYS A 117 21.03 11.49 -4.68
N GLU A 118 21.36 10.21 -4.77
CA GLU A 118 21.75 9.54 -6.02
C GLU A 118 20.60 8.78 -6.69
N HIS A 119 19.35 9.26 -6.54
CA HIS A 119 18.21 8.69 -7.25
C HIS A 119 18.42 8.74 -8.77
N SER A 120 17.96 7.71 -9.47
CA SER A 120 18.12 7.57 -10.93
C SER A 120 17.44 8.71 -11.68
N ASP A 121 16.19 9.01 -11.30
CA ASP A 121 15.52 10.24 -11.71
C ASP A 121 16.08 11.44 -10.91
N LYS A 122 16.67 12.38 -11.64
CA LYS A 122 17.23 13.63 -11.10
C LYS A 122 16.17 14.52 -10.47
N SER A 123 14.93 14.49 -10.99
CA SER A 123 13.81 15.28 -10.48
C SER A 123 13.46 14.98 -9.03
N LEU A 124 13.66 13.72 -8.65
CA LEU A 124 13.27 13.19 -7.36
C LEU A 124 14.38 13.28 -6.32
N ARG A 125 15.64 13.48 -6.70
CA ARG A 125 16.79 13.45 -5.77
C ARG A 125 16.58 14.35 -4.56
N GLY A 126 16.64 13.77 -3.36
CA GLY A 126 16.46 14.49 -2.09
C GLY A 126 15.08 15.08 -1.85
N ARG A 127 14.12 14.85 -2.75
CA ARG A 127 12.75 15.37 -2.69
C ARG A 127 11.93 14.59 -1.67
N GLN A 128 11.04 15.28 -0.95
CA GLN A 128 10.15 14.65 0.02
C GLN A 128 9.19 13.67 -0.68
N THR A 129 8.95 12.54 -0.03
CA THR A 129 8.00 11.51 -0.46
C THR A 129 7.33 10.82 0.74
N LEU A 130 6.40 9.91 0.49
CA LEU A 130 5.63 9.18 1.50
C LEU A 130 5.70 7.66 1.28
N VAL A 131 6.04 6.89 2.32
CA VAL A 131 6.04 5.43 2.28
C VAL A 131 4.83 4.87 3.01
N PHE A 132 4.07 4.02 2.34
CA PHE A 132 2.84 3.39 2.82
C PHE A 132 3.20 1.98 3.27
N MET A 133 2.82 1.61 4.49
CA MET A 133 3.05 0.26 5.04
C MET A 133 1.75 -0.31 5.64
N PRO A 134 1.44 -1.59 5.42
CA PRO A 134 0.33 -2.26 6.09
C PRO A 134 0.58 -2.32 7.60
N THR A 135 -0.50 -2.34 8.37
CA THR A 135 -0.43 -2.44 9.83
C THR A 135 -1.21 -3.64 10.36
N ALA A 136 -0.75 -4.19 11.48
CA ALA A 136 -1.42 -5.26 12.22
C ALA A 136 -1.36 -5.02 13.73
N LYS A 137 -2.10 -5.83 14.49
CA LYS A 137 -1.93 -5.91 15.94
C LYS A 137 -0.68 -6.73 16.27
N ILE A 138 0.23 -6.17 17.08
CA ILE A 138 1.43 -6.85 17.57
C ILE A 138 1.54 -6.60 19.07
N GLY A 139 1.44 -7.66 19.88
CA GLY A 139 1.24 -7.53 21.32
C GLY A 139 -0.04 -6.74 21.62
N ASP A 140 0.06 -5.75 22.49
CA ASP A 140 -1.07 -4.89 22.87
C ASP A 140 -1.25 -3.69 21.93
N SER A 141 -0.31 -3.46 21.01
CA SER A 141 -0.35 -2.32 20.11
C SER A 141 -1.16 -2.64 18.86
N ASN A 142 -2.17 -1.81 18.58
CA ASN A 142 -2.88 -1.80 17.31
C ASN A 142 -2.15 -0.89 16.31
N GLY A 143 -2.23 -1.19 15.01
CA GLY A 143 -1.67 -0.29 13.99
C GLY A 143 -0.14 -0.32 13.86
N VAL A 144 0.53 -1.41 14.24
CA VAL A 144 1.99 -1.56 14.07
C VAL A 144 2.31 -1.91 12.63
N ALA A 145 3.18 -1.14 11.97
CA ALA A 145 3.61 -1.43 10.60
C ALA A 145 4.37 -2.75 10.54
N PHE A 146 3.98 -3.64 9.63
CA PHE A 146 4.51 -5.01 9.55
C PHE A 146 4.82 -5.40 8.11
N GLU A 147 5.59 -6.47 7.92
CA GLU A 147 5.93 -6.98 6.59
C GLU A 147 5.26 -8.35 6.33
N PRO A 148 4.11 -8.39 5.62
CA PRO A 148 3.35 -9.60 5.36
C PRO A 148 4.08 -10.63 4.48
N LEU A 149 4.99 -10.22 3.58
CA LEU A 149 5.71 -11.16 2.69
C LEU A 149 6.48 -12.21 3.48
N TYR A 150 7.10 -11.79 4.58
CA TYR A 150 7.98 -12.61 5.41
C TYR A 150 7.35 -12.99 6.76
N SER A 151 6.15 -12.49 7.06
CA SER A 151 5.40 -12.90 8.24
C SER A 151 4.95 -14.36 8.13
N LYS A 152 4.91 -15.04 9.29
CA LYS A 152 4.37 -16.39 9.39
C LYS A 152 2.87 -16.33 9.69
N LYS A 153 2.19 -17.45 9.45
CA LYS A 153 0.77 -17.60 9.76
C LYS A 153 0.47 -17.20 11.22
N GLY A 154 -0.46 -16.27 11.42
CA GLY A 154 -0.84 -15.72 12.73
C GLY A 154 0.23 -14.90 13.46
N ASN A 155 1.39 -14.66 12.84
CA ASN A 155 2.55 -14.03 13.49
C ASN A 155 3.10 -12.86 12.66
N PRO A 156 2.52 -11.65 12.80
CA PRO A 156 3.00 -10.45 12.13
C PRO A 156 4.39 -10.04 12.62
N ILE A 157 5.30 -9.75 11.68
CA ILE A 157 6.65 -9.29 11.98
C ILE A 157 6.75 -7.78 11.70
N PRO A 158 7.19 -6.95 12.68
CA PRO A 158 7.40 -5.52 12.45
C PRO A 158 8.34 -5.27 11.27
N PHE A 159 7.98 -4.34 10.39
CA PHE A 159 8.76 -4.05 9.18
C PHE A 159 10.20 -3.59 9.51
N THR A 160 10.38 -3.02 10.70
CA THR A 160 11.66 -2.53 11.22
C THR A 160 12.73 -3.63 11.28
N LYS A 161 12.34 -4.89 11.50
CA LYS A 161 13.28 -6.02 11.50
C LYS A 161 13.99 -6.20 10.14
N PHE A 162 13.30 -5.86 9.05
CA PHE A 162 13.84 -5.91 7.69
C PHE A 162 14.56 -4.61 7.36
N LEU A 163 13.96 -3.47 7.67
CA LEU A 163 14.54 -2.15 7.37
C LEU A 163 15.94 -1.98 7.99
N HIS A 164 16.18 -2.51 9.19
CA HIS A 164 17.50 -2.44 9.86
C HIS A 164 18.66 -3.02 9.05
N GLN A 165 18.40 -4.04 8.24
CA GLN A 165 19.42 -4.71 7.43
C GLN A 165 20.00 -3.75 6.39
N PHE A 166 19.16 -2.83 5.88
CA PHE A 166 19.48 -1.84 4.86
C PHE A 166 19.74 -0.43 5.41
N SER A 167 19.49 -0.20 6.70
CA SER A 167 19.54 1.13 7.31
C SER A 167 20.96 1.60 7.61
N SER A 168 21.24 2.87 7.30
CA SER A 168 22.44 3.57 7.79
C SER A 168 22.37 3.78 9.31
N LYS A 169 23.48 4.24 9.91
CA LYS A 169 23.53 4.56 11.34
C LYS A 169 22.49 5.62 11.72
N GLU A 170 22.29 6.63 10.87
CA GLU A 170 21.32 7.70 11.03
C GLU A 170 19.88 7.14 11.00
N THR A 171 19.56 6.28 10.01
CA THR A 171 18.25 5.62 9.92
C THR A 171 17.98 4.69 11.11
N ARG A 172 19.02 4.10 11.71
CA ARG A 172 18.93 3.29 12.94
C ARG A 172 18.76 4.13 14.21
N GLN A 173 19.22 5.38 14.23
CA GLN A 173 19.18 6.27 15.40
C GLN A 173 17.88 7.06 15.53
N VAL A 174 17.24 7.41 14.40
CA VAL A 174 15.87 7.95 14.43
C VAL A 174 14.97 6.80 14.89
N VAL A 175 14.10 7.04 15.88
CA VAL A 175 13.17 6.08 16.54
C VAL A 175 12.12 5.54 15.56
N ARG A 176 12.58 4.91 14.49
CA ARG A 176 11.82 4.15 13.52
C ARG A 176 12.25 2.68 13.53
N ALA A 177 13.24 2.28 14.35
CA ALA A 177 13.75 0.91 14.33
C ALA A 177 14.59 0.57 15.60
N SER A 178 14.31 -0.55 16.31
CA SER A 178 15.05 -1.03 17.51
C SER A 178 16.32 -1.86 17.22
N PHE A 179 17.44 -1.52 17.87
CA PHE A 179 18.81 -2.06 17.73
C PHE A 179 18.98 -3.57 17.42
N LEU A 180 19.58 -3.91 16.26
CA LEU A 180 20.29 -5.18 15.99
C LEU A 180 21.45 -4.95 14.98
N PRO A 181 22.59 -5.67 15.08
CA PRO A 181 23.72 -5.56 14.14
C PRO A 181 23.46 -6.35 12.82
N SER A 182 23.96 -5.85 11.68
CA SER A 182 23.67 -6.36 10.32
C SER A 182 24.92 -6.87 9.57
N LEU A 183 24.78 -8.04 8.92
CA LEU A 183 25.52 -8.52 7.74
C LEU A 183 24.61 -8.29 6.53
N SER A 184 25.10 -7.69 5.43
CA SER A 184 24.28 -7.31 4.26
C SER A 184 23.76 -8.53 3.47
N PRO A 185 22.44 -8.81 3.48
CA PRO A 185 21.84 -9.84 2.65
C PRO A 185 21.47 -9.30 1.24
N PRO A 186 21.11 -10.17 0.28
CA PRO A 186 20.54 -9.75 -1.00
C PRO A 186 19.27 -8.91 -0.81
N ASP A 187 18.97 -8.06 -1.80
CA ASP A 187 17.79 -7.18 -1.81
C ASP A 187 16.49 -8.00 -1.66
N PHE A 188 15.57 -7.52 -0.82
CA PHE A 188 14.31 -8.17 -0.48
C PHE A 188 13.14 -7.33 -0.96
N ASN A 189 12.14 -7.95 -1.58
CA ASN A 189 10.91 -7.26 -1.91
C ASN A 189 10.21 -6.77 -0.63
N SER A 190 9.75 -5.52 -0.66
CA SER A 190 8.93 -4.93 0.39
C SER A 190 7.47 -4.91 -0.03
N SER A 191 6.56 -5.06 0.93
CA SER A 191 5.13 -4.77 0.77
C SER A 191 4.81 -3.27 0.81
N GLY A 192 5.81 -2.41 1.06
CA GLY A 192 5.63 -0.97 1.11
C GLY A 192 5.43 -0.34 -0.26
N ALA A 193 4.61 0.70 -0.33
CA ALA A 193 4.38 1.48 -1.54
C ALA A 193 4.91 2.92 -1.40
N ASN A 194 5.54 3.43 -2.46
CA ASN A 194 6.10 4.80 -2.54
C ASN A 194 6.13 5.36 -3.97
N LYS A 195 5.54 4.65 -4.96
CA LYS A 195 5.52 5.08 -6.37
C LYS A 195 4.43 6.13 -6.60
N LEU A 196 4.51 7.21 -5.84
CA LEU A 196 3.63 8.37 -5.94
C LEU A 196 4.25 9.36 -6.92
N ASP A 197 3.42 10.17 -7.55
CA ASP A 197 3.87 11.30 -8.37
C ASP A 197 3.87 12.58 -7.52
N PRO A 198 5.04 13.04 -7.00
CA PRO A 198 5.10 14.26 -6.22
C PRO A 198 4.90 15.49 -7.10
N THR A 199 4.26 16.53 -6.55
CA THR A 199 4.09 17.84 -7.18
C THR A 199 4.66 18.97 -6.34
N PRO A 200 5.49 19.89 -6.89
CA PRO A 200 5.89 19.96 -8.30
C PRO A 200 6.74 18.75 -8.71
N PRO A 201 6.36 18.01 -9.77
CA PRO A 201 7.34 17.24 -10.50
C PRO A 201 8.17 18.29 -11.24
N MET A 202 9.47 18.05 -11.43
CA MET A 202 10.22 18.98 -12.30
C MET A 202 9.58 19.06 -13.69
#